data_AF-A0A918CH60-F1
#
_entry.id   AF-A0A918CH60-F1
#
_cell.length_a   1.000
_cell.length_b   1.000
_cell.length_c   1.000
_cell.angle_alpha   90.00
_cell.angle_beta   90.00
_cell.angle_gamma   90.00
#
_symmetry.space_group_name_H-M   'P 1'
#
loop_
_entity.id
_entity.type
_entity.pdbx_description
1 polymer ?
#
loop_
_entity_poly.entity_id
_entity_poly.type
_entity_poly.pdbx_seq_one_letter_code
_entity_poly.pdbx_strand_id
1 'polypeptide(L)'
;MQISRTQLAQLTQADTREALVGALLHSRTGLRRATLWWQDDDVTIPLVQIGRGREGTPVPLTLAPRYLLSVTPGAVILPELLSVLELKLAYLDLRQQLSDLKPQHQTLATAAYTDGLTGLLNRRALDRDLEALEAADTSFGVIFIDLDGFKSFNDRHGHALGDSLLRGYGRWISRQLGTLGTVYRLGGDEYVGVITSAVLTPAEFYRWVHDRVQPQFIDGVRVSFGMAWRDEHPRVSELLRLADARMYQAKMARRTTRLADAPA
;
A
#
# COMPACT_ATOMS: atom_id res chain seq x y z
N MET A 1 -42.59 31.59 6.71
CA MET A 1 -41.95 30.73 7.72
C MET A 1 -40.44 30.91 7.54
N GLN A 2 -39.72 31.50 8.49
CA GLN A 2 -38.26 31.72 8.36
C GLN A 2 -37.49 30.46 8.77
N ILE A 3 -36.43 30.13 8.02
CA ILE A 3 -35.48 29.06 8.36
C ILE A 3 -34.65 29.51 9.57
N SER A 4 -34.55 28.67 10.59
CA SER A 4 -33.62 28.94 11.69
C SER A 4 -32.19 28.64 11.22
N ARG A 5 -31.25 29.58 11.43
CA ARG A 5 -29.81 29.35 11.19
C ARG A 5 -29.29 28.08 11.86
N THR A 6 -29.86 27.72 13.02
CA THR A 6 -29.51 26.50 13.76
C THR A 6 -29.86 25.22 12.98
N GLN A 7 -30.92 25.24 12.17
CA GLN A 7 -31.38 24.07 11.39
C GLN A 7 -30.47 23.81 10.19
N LEU A 8 -30.09 24.87 9.47
CA LEU A 8 -29.14 24.74 8.38
C LEU A 8 -27.80 24.21 8.91
N ALA A 9 -27.36 24.72 10.07
CA ALA A 9 -26.14 24.25 10.73
C ALA A 9 -26.18 22.76 11.04
N GLN A 10 -27.28 22.25 11.62
CA GLN A 10 -27.44 20.82 11.92
C GLN A 10 -27.38 19.93 10.68
N LEU A 11 -28.04 20.32 9.58
CA LEU A 11 -27.93 19.58 8.32
C LEU A 11 -26.51 19.61 7.74
N THR A 12 -25.83 20.77 7.80
CA THR A 12 -24.47 20.88 7.28
C THR A 12 -23.44 20.11 8.10
N GLN A 13 -23.69 19.87 9.37
CA GLN A 13 -22.80 19.13 10.28
C GLN A 13 -23.15 17.64 10.38
N ALA A 14 -24.22 17.18 9.73
CA ALA A 14 -24.59 15.78 9.75
C ALA A 14 -23.62 14.96 8.88
N ASP A 15 -22.95 14.01 9.54
CA ASP A 15 -21.95 13.12 8.92
C ASP A 15 -22.52 11.76 8.54
N THR A 16 -23.78 11.49 8.86
CA THR A 16 -24.49 10.25 8.51
C THR A 16 -25.86 10.56 7.91
N ARG A 17 -26.39 9.59 7.15
CA ARG A 17 -27.73 9.69 6.55
C ARG A 17 -28.81 9.74 7.63
N GLU A 18 -28.62 9.02 8.73
CA GLU A 18 -29.45 9.07 9.94
C GLU A 18 -29.46 10.47 10.57
N ALA A 19 -28.29 11.09 10.73
CA ALA A 19 -28.19 12.42 11.30
C ALA A 19 -28.84 13.48 10.39
N LEU A 20 -28.71 13.33 9.07
CA LEU A 20 -29.36 14.21 8.08
C LEU A 20 -30.89 14.15 8.17
N VAL A 21 -31.45 12.93 8.16
CA VAL A 21 -32.90 12.72 8.28
C VAL A 21 -33.39 13.18 9.67
N GLY A 22 -32.58 12.96 10.71
CA GLY A 22 -32.86 13.44 12.06
C GLY A 22 -32.94 14.97 12.12
N ALA A 23 -32.01 15.68 11.49
CA ALA A 23 -32.00 17.14 11.44
C ALA A 23 -33.25 17.72 10.74
N LEU A 24 -33.79 17.03 9.74
CA LEU A 24 -35.06 17.40 9.10
C LEU A 24 -36.26 17.33 10.05
N LEU A 25 -36.34 16.31 10.91
CA LEU A 25 -37.45 16.13 11.85
C LEU A 25 -37.50 17.16 12.98
N HIS A 26 -36.36 17.72 13.36
CA HIS A 26 -36.29 18.79 14.34
C HIS A 26 -36.73 20.15 13.74
N SER A 27 -37.08 20.20 12.45
CA SER A 27 -37.67 21.38 11.84
C SER A 27 -39.11 21.59 12.35
N ARG A 28 -39.48 22.85 12.64
CA ARG A 28 -40.84 23.23 13.10
C ARG A 28 -41.89 23.17 11.97
N THR A 29 -41.89 22.11 11.16
CA THR A 29 -42.64 21.96 9.91
C THR A 29 -43.87 21.04 10.04
N GLY A 30 -44.20 20.58 11.26
CA GLY A 30 -45.24 19.57 11.45
C GLY A 30 -44.81 18.16 10.99
N LEU A 31 -43.55 17.99 10.57
CA LEU A 31 -42.93 16.70 10.28
C LEU A 31 -42.91 15.85 11.55
N ARG A 32 -43.54 14.67 11.49
CA ARG A 32 -43.52 13.70 12.59
C ARG A 32 -42.77 12.43 12.23
N ARG A 33 -42.66 12.15 10.93
CA ARG A 33 -41.95 11.03 10.32
C ARG A 33 -41.27 11.47 9.03
N ALA A 34 -40.07 10.98 8.81
CA ALA A 34 -39.34 11.06 7.54
C ALA A 34 -38.63 9.73 7.30
N THR A 35 -38.69 9.26 6.05
CA THR A 35 -37.99 8.05 5.60
C THR A 35 -37.19 8.40 4.36
N LEU A 36 -35.89 8.15 4.43
CA LEU A 36 -34.99 8.19 3.28
C LEU A 36 -34.94 6.78 2.70
N TRP A 37 -35.31 6.70 1.44
CA TRP A 37 -35.29 5.49 0.65
C TRP A 37 -34.09 5.52 -0.27
N TRP A 38 -33.60 4.34 -0.60
CA TRP A 38 -32.62 4.14 -1.66
C TRP A 38 -33.25 3.32 -2.77
N GLN A 39 -33.02 3.73 -4.01
CA GLN A 39 -33.51 3.09 -5.21
C GLN A 39 -32.35 2.74 -6.13
N ASP A 40 -32.39 1.50 -6.63
CA ASP A 40 -31.44 0.95 -7.59
C ASP A 40 -32.19 0.02 -8.53
N ASP A 41 -32.19 0.39 -9.81
CA ASP A 41 -32.92 -0.23 -10.93
C ASP A 41 -34.36 -0.68 -10.59
N ASP A 42 -34.56 -1.85 -9.99
CA ASP A 42 -35.86 -2.44 -9.66
C ASP A 42 -36.16 -2.55 -8.15
N VAL A 43 -35.22 -2.14 -7.30
CA VAL A 43 -35.31 -2.33 -5.84
C VAL A 43 -35.36 -0.98 -5.14
N THR A 44 -36.44 -0.76 -4.39
CA THR A 44 -36.55 0.39 -3.47
C THR A 44 -36.59 -0.12 -2.04
N ILE A 45 -35.61 0.30 -1.24
CA ILE A 45 -35.49 -0.09 0.17
C ILE A 45 -35.47 1.13 1.08
N PRO A 46 -36.09 1.04 2.27
CA PRO A 46 -35.96 2.09 3.27
C PRO A 46 -34.55 2.02 3.86
N LEU A 47 -33.77 3.10 3.70
CA LEU A 47 -32.41 3.18 4.21
C LEU A 47 -32.38 3.71 5.64
N VAL A 48 -33.15 4.77 5.89
CA VAL A 48 -33.24 5.44 7.18
C VAL A 48 -34.70 5.80 7.44
N GLN A 49 -35.23 5.42 8.59
CA GLN A 49 -36.58 5.78 9.01
C GLN A 49 -36.55 6.38 10.41
N ILE A 50 -37.03 7.62 10.55
CA ILE A 50 -37.04 8.32 11.84
C ILE A 50 -38.42 8.94 12.08
N GLY A 51 -38.84 8.94 13.35
CA GLY A 51 -40.09 9.54 13.79
C GLY A 51 -41.26 8.56 13.82
N ARG A 52 -42.48 9.09 13.95
CA ARG A 52 -43.73 8.32 14.14
C ARG A 52 -44.88 8.92 13.33
N GLY A 53 -45.90 8.11 13.05
CA GLY A 53 -47.10 8.52 12.34
C GLY A 53 -47.19 7.96 10.91
N ARG A 54 -48.17 8.47 10.16
CA ARG A 54 -48.40 8.05 8.77
C ARG A 54 -47.23 8.49 7.88
N GLU A 55 -46.89 7.61 6.97
CA GLU A 55 -45.88 7.83 5.93
C GLU A 55 -46.57 8.35 4.66
N GLY A 56 -45.98 9.37 4.05
CA GLY A 56 -46.40 9.88 2.75
C GLY A 56 -45.78 9.09 1.60
N THR A 57 -46.09 9.51 0.39
CA THR A 57 -45.51 8.94 -0.82
C THR A 57 -44.03 9.30 -0.93
N PRO A 58 -43.13 8.35 -1.19
CA PRO A 58 -41.73 8.65 -1.50
C PRO A 58 -41.62 9.48 -2.78
N VAL A 59 -40.86 10.57 -2.72
CA VAL A 59 -40.60 11.46 -3.87
C VAL A 59 -39.11 11.44 -4.18
N PRO A 60 -38.69 11.27 -5.44
CA PRO A 60 -37.28 11.28 -5.82
C PRO A 60 -36.62 12.64 -5.56
N LEU A 61 -35.37 12.59 -5.13
CA LEU A 61 -34.53 13.77 -4.89
C LEU A 61 -33.81 14.17 -6.18
N THR A 62 -33.65 15.48 -6.39
CA THR A 62 -33.14 16.02 -7.67
C THR A 62 -31.63 15.89 -7.78
N LEU A 63 -30.88 16.33 -6.76
CA LEU A 63 -29.41 16.28 -6.75
C LEU A 63 -28.87 14.95 -6.22
N ALA A 64 -29.75 14.06 -5.73
CA ALA A 64 -29.38 12.76 -5.17
C ALA A 64 -30.34 11.69 -5.73
N PRO A 65 -30.28 11.37 -7.04
CA PRO A 65 -31.34 10.65 -7.76
C PRO A 65 -31.55 9.20 -7.32
N ARG A 66 -30.58 8.61 -6.61
CA ARG A 66 -30.73 7.28 -6.00
C ARG A 66 -31.55 7.30 -4.72
N TYR A 67 -31.99 8.47 -4.27
CA TYR A 67 -32.73 8.61 -3.03
C TYR A 67 -34.14 9.11 -3.29
N LEU A 68 -35.08 8.57 -2.51
CA LEU A 68 -36.41 9.14 -2.37
C LEU A 68 -36.61 9.57 -0.94
N LEU A 69 -37.41 10.61 -0.75
CA LEU A 69 -37.81 11.09 0.57
C LEU A 69 -39.32 10.97 0.71
N SER A 70 -39.77 10.22 1.71
CA SER A 70 -41.16 10.28 2.18
C SER A 70 -41.21 11.02 3.50
N VAL A 71 -42.27 11.80 3.70
CA VAL A 71 -42.51 12.57 4.93
C VAL A 71 -43.94 12.43 5.39
N THR A 72 -44.26 12.95 6.58
CA THR A 72 -45.64 13.00 7.07
C THR A 72 -46.58 13.65 6.03
N PRO A 73 -47.71 13.03 5.66
CA PRO A 73 -48.62 13.58 4.65
C PRO A 73 -49.04 15.02 4.94
N GLY A 74 -48.95 15.89 3.93
CA GLY A 74 -49.27 17.32 4.05
C GLY A 74 -48.19 18.18 4.73
N ALA A 75 -47.08 17.60 5.18
CA ALA A 75 -45.94 18.37 5.66
C ALA A 75 -45.21 19.03 4.49
N VAL A 76 -44.73 20.26 4.70
CA VAL A 76 -43.98 21.03 3.71
C VAL A 76 -42.54 21.17 4.17
N ILE A 77 -41.60 20.69 3.35
CA ILE A 77 -40.17 20.95 3.53
C ILE A 77 -39.82 22.22 2.76
N LEU A 78 -39.10 23.13 3.41
CA LEU A 78 -38.62 24.35 2.76
C LEU A 78 -37.57 23.98 1.69
N PRO A 79 -37.64 24.56 0.48
CA PRO A 79 -36.75 24.21 -0.63
C PRO A 79 -35.27 24.24 -0.27
N GLU A 80 -34.84 25.21 0.54
CA GLU A 80 -33.45 25.37 0.96
C GLU A 80 -32.97 24.23 1.86
N LEU A 81 -33.85 23.72 2.74
CA LEU A 81 -33.53 22.56 3.58
C LEU A 81 -33.43 21.29 2.74
N LEU A 82 -34.30 21.18 1.73
CA LEU A 82 -34.24 20.08 0.77
C LEU A 82 -32.95 20.12 -0.04
N SER A 83 -32.57 21.28 -0.60
CA SER A 83 -31.31 21.42 -1.35
C SER A 83 -30.07 21.07 -0.51
N VAL A 84 -30.02 21.50 0.76
CA VAL A 84 -28.90 21.15 1.65
C VAL A 84 -28.88 19.66 1.96
N LEU A 85 -30.04 19.04 2.18
CA LEU A 85 -30.16 17.58 2.35
C LEU A 85 -29.62 16.85 1.13
N GLU A 86 -30.11 17.18 -0.06
CA GLU A 86 -29.72 16.50 -1.30
C GLU A 86 -28.22 16.64 -1.57
N LEU A 87 -27.68 17.86 -1.41
CA LEU A 87 -26.24 18.11 -1.54
C LEU A 87 -25.42 17.30 -0.53
N LYS A 88 -25.91 17.18 0.70
CA LYS A 88 -25.23 16.38 1.73
C LYS A 88 -25.29 14.89 1.48
N LEU A 89 -26.40 14.37 0.98
CA LEU A 89 -26.50 12.98 0.54
C LEU A 89 -25.50 12.68 -0.59
N ALA A 90 -25.43 13.56 -1.59
CA ALA A 90 -24.44 13.45 -2.67
C ALA A 90 -22.99 13.52 -2.14
N TYR A 91 -22.71 14.41 -1.18
CA TYR A 91 -21.40 14.51 -0.53
C TYR A 91 -21.03 13.23 0.24
N LEU A 92 -21.95 12.64 1.01
CA LEU A 92 -21.70 11.42 1.76
C LEU A 92 -21.42 10.23 0.82
N ASP A 93 -22.13 10.14 -0.31
CA ASP A 93 -21.87 9.11 -1.32
C ASP A 93 -20.50 9.27 -1.95
N LEU A 94 -20.14 10.49 -2.37
CA LEU A 94 -18.82 10.78 -2.92
C LEU A 94 -17.71 10.44 -1.91
N ARG A 95 -17.92 10.83 -0.64
CA ARG A 95 -16.96 10.52 0.44
C ARG A 95 -16.79 9.02 0.62
N GLN A 96 -17.88 8.25 0.58
CA GLN A 96 -17.83 6.79 0.68
C GLN A 96 -17.07 6.18 -0.51
N GLN A 97 -17.38 6.59 -1.74
CA GLN A 97 -16.68 6.13 -2.95
C GLN A 97 -15.18 6.40 -2.88
N LEU A 98 -14.78 7.62 -2.46
CA LEU A 98 -13.37 7.96 -2.27
C LEU A 98 -12.70 7.14 -1.17
N SER A 99 -13.43 6.78 -0.12
CA SER A 99 -12.93 5.90 0.93
C SER A 99 -12.69 4.48 0.41
N ASP A 100 -13.56 3.98 -0.46
CA ASP A 100 -13.48 2.60 -1.00
C ASP A 100 -12.37 2.45 -2.07
N LEU A 101 -12.08 3.52 -2.81
CA LEU A 101 -10.99 3.58 -3.79
C LEU A 101 -9.59 3.44 -3.16
N LYS A 102 -9.38 3.99 -1.96
CA LYS A 102 -8.06 4.03 -1.30
C LYS A 102 -7.51 2.64 -0.96
N PRO A 103 -8.25 1.74 -0.28
CA PRO A 103 -7.80 0.39 0.01
C PRO A 103 -7.51 -0.43 -1.25
N GLN A 104 -8.32 -0.26 -2.30
CA GLN A 104 -8.12 -0.96 -3.57
C GLN A 104 -6.81 -0.55 -4.23
N HIS A 105 -6.53 0.77 -4.28
CA HIS A 105 -5.28 1.29 -4.82
C HIS A 105 -4.06 0.83 -4.01
N GLN A 106 -4.15 0.80 -2.68
CA GLN A 106 -3.09 0.30 -1.81
C GLN A 106 -2.85 -1.20 -1.97
N THR A 107 -3.91 -1.99 -2.12
CA THR A 107 -3.82 -3.44 -2.35
C THR A 107 -3.17 -3.75 -3.70
N LEU A 108 -3.57 -3.03 -4.75
CA LEU A 108 -2.97 -3.16 -6.08
C LEU A 108 -1.50 -2.73 -6.08
N ALA A 109 -1.17 -1.62 -5.43
CA ALA A 109 0.22 -1.16 -5.31
C ALA A 109 1.09 -2.15 -4.53
N THR A 110 0.58 -2.69 -3.41
CA THR A 110 1.30 -3.68 -2.62
C THR A 110 1.53 -4.95 -3.43
N ALA A 111 0.50 -5.47 -4.11
CA ALA A 111 0.62 -6.64 -4.97
C ALA A 111 1.57 -6.41 -6.16
N ALA A 112 1.66 -5.18 -6.68
CA ALA A 112 2.53 -4.84 -7.80
C ALA A 112 4.01 -4.74 -7.41
N TYR A 113 4.31 -4.30 -6.18
CA TYR A 113 5.65 -3.89 -5.76
C TYR A 113 6.30 -4.74 -4.66
N THR A 114 5.59 -5.76 -4.15
CA THR A 114 6.14 -6.67 -3.13
C THR A 114 6.39 -8.07 -3.68
N ASP A 115 7.35 -8.78 -3.09
CA ASP A 115 7.62 -10.19 -3.33
C ASP A 115 6.70 -11.04 -2.43
N GLY A 116 5.89 -11.90 -3.04
CA GLY A 116 4.86 -12.67 -2.33
C GLY A 116 5.40 -13.70 -1.33
N LEU A 117 6.68 -14.08 -1.41
CA LEU A 117 7.27 -15.04 -0.49
C LEU A 117 7.85 -14.38 0.76
N THR A 118 8.64 -13.32 0.56
CA THR A 118 9.45 -12.69 1.62
C THR A 118 8.82 -11.41 2.19
N GLY A 119 7.86 -10.81 1.48
CA GLY A 119 7.27 -9.51 1.82
C GLY A 119 8.19 -8.31 1.56
N LEU A 120 9.37 -8.54 0.97
CA LEU A 120 10.27 -7.47 0.55
C LEU A 120 9.73 -6.75 -0.69
N LEU A 121 10.36 -5.63 -1.05
CA LEU A 121 10.12 -5.02 -2.35
C LEU A 121 10.61 -5.94 -3.48
N ASN A 122 9.92 -5.94 -4.61
CA ASN A 122 10.26 -6.77 -5.75
C ASN A 122 11.10 -6.02 -6.80
N ARG A 123 11.42 -6.70 -7.91
CA ARG A 123 12.15 -6.09 -9.03
C ARG A 123 11.50 -4.81 -9.57
N ARG A 124 10.17 -4.77 -9.71
CA ARG A 124 9.46 -3.57 -10.21
C ARG A 124 9.62 -2.38 -9.28
N ALA A 125 9.66 -2.62 -7.97
CA ALA A 125 9.89 -1.57 -7.00
C ALA A 125 11.33 -1.06 -7.07
N LEU A 126 12.29 -1.96 -7.27
CA LEU A 126 13.69 -1.59 -7.48
C LEU A 126 13.84 -0.69 -8.71
N ASP A 127 13.29 -1.10 -9.85
CA ASP A 127 13.41 -0.33 -11.10
C ASP A 127 12.82 1.08 -10.93
N ARG A 128 11.63 1.20 -10.34
CA ARG A 128 10.99 2.49 -10.02
C ARG A 128 11.86 3.37 -9.11
N ASP A 129 12.40 2.80 -8.03
CA ASP A 129 13.16 3.57 -7.05
C ASP A 129 14.52 4.02 -7.61
N LEU A 130 15.11 3.21 -8.49
CA LEU A 130 16.34 3.55 -9.22
C LEU A 130 16.13 4.65 -10.27
N GLU A 131 15.00 4.61 -11.01
CA GLU A 131 14.62 5.70 -11.93
C GLU A 131 14.47 7.04 -11.18
N ALA A 132 13.85 7.01 -9.99
CA ALA A 132 13.70 8.20 -9.15
C ALA A 132 15.05 8.74 -8.66
N LEU A 133 15.98 7.86 -8.27
CA LEU A 133 17.34 8.24 -7.87
C LEU A 133 18.17 8.79 -9.02
N GLU A 134 18.01 8.24 -10.23
CA GLU A 134 18.66 8.73 -11.45
C GLU A 134 18.22 10.17 -11.76
N ALA A 135 16.92 10.46 -11.63
CA ALA A 135 16.37 11.80 -11.87
C ALA A 135 16.78 12.82 -10.79
N ALA A 136 16.98 12.38 -9.55
CA ALA A 136 17.35 13.24 -8.42
C ALA A 136 18.86 13.56 -8.33
N ASP A 137 19.69 12.93 -9.17
CA ASP A 137 21.16 13.01 -9.18
C ASP A 137 21.80 12.93 -7.79
N THR A 138 21.25 12.06 -6.94
CA THR A 138 21.71 11.88 -5.56
C THR A 138 22.78 10.80 -5.49
N SER A 139 23.73 10.91 -4.56
CA SER A 139 24.69 9.83 -4.31
C SER A 139 23.99 8.62 -3.68
N PHE A 140 24.21 7.43 -4.23
CA PHE A 140 23.71 6.18 -3.69
C PHE A 140 24.65 5.02 -4.05
N GLY A 141 24.50 3.91 -3.33
CA GLY A 141 25.16 2.65 -3.61
C GLY A 141 24.19 1.53 -3.88
N VAL A 142 24.64 0.51 -4.60
CA VAL A 142 23.92 -0.76 -4.78
C VAL A 142 24.77 -1.92 -4.31
N ILE A 143 24.12 -2.90 -3.69
CA ILE A 143 24.71 -4.20 -3.36
C ILE A 143 23.84 -5.29 -3.97
N PHE A 144 24.45 -6.15 -4.79
CA PHE A 144 23.85 -7.37 -5.31
C PHE A 144 24.29 -8.55 -4.45
N ILE A 145 23.36 -9.42 -4.10
CA ILE A 145 23.53 -10.48 -3.09
C ILE A 145 22.90 -11.78 -3.63
N ASP A 146 23.64 -12.88 -3.53
CA ASP A 146 23.20 -14.22 -3.94
C ASP A 146 23.50 -15.24 -2.84
N LEU A 147 22.53 -16.12 -2.54
CA LEU A 147 22.72 -17.20 -1.56
C LEU A 147 23.39 -18.42 -2.21
N ASP A 148 24.71 -18.53 -2.02
CA ASP A 148 25.52 -19.65 -2.53
C ASP A 148 24.94 -21.01 -2.07
N GLY A 149 24.65 -21.89 -3.03
CA GLY A 149 24.24 -23.27 -2.75
C GLY A 149 22.75 -23.46 -2.42
N PHE A 150 21.91 -22.44 -2.61
CA PHE A 150 20.47 -22.51 -2.36
C PHE A 150 19.79 -23.69 -3.07
N LYS A 151 20.13 -23.95 -4.34
CA LYS A 151 19.61 -25.11 -5.08
C LYS A 151 19.93 -26.43 -4.38
N SER A 152 21.19 -26.65 -4.00
CA SER A 152 21.60 -27.87 -3.29
C SER A 152 20.95 -27.99 -1.90
N PHE A 153 20.68 -26.87 -1.24
CA PHE A 153 19.89 -26.85 -0.01
C PHE A 153 18.46 -27.34 -0.26
N ASN A 154 17.80 -26.82 -1.31
CA ASN A 154 16.45 -27.28 -1.71
C ASN A 154 16.43 -28.76 -2.07
N ASP A 155 17.43 -29.25 -2.81
CA ASP A 155 17.52 -30.64 -3.22
C ASP A 155 17.64 -31.59 -2.00
N ARG A 156 18.30 -31.12 -0.93
CA ARG A 156 18.51 -31.91 0.30
C ARG A 156 17.35 -31.80 1.30
N HIS A 157 16.76 -30.61 1.44
CA HIS A 157 15.84 -30.29 2.53
C HIS A 157 14.40 -30.03 2.06
N GLY A 158 14.17 -29.98 0.75
CA GLY A 158 12.89 -29.68 0.15
C GLY A 158 12.57 -28.17 0.09
N HIS A 159 11.69 -27.82 -0.83
CA HIS A 159 11.32 -26.42 -1.11
C HIS A 159 10.71 -25.68 0.09
N ALA A 160 9.96 -26.35 0.97
CA ALA A 160 9.36 -25.70 2.14
C ALA A 160 10.41 -25.12 3.12
N LEU A 161 11.53 -25.84 3.31
CA LEU A 161 12.65 -25.33 4.10
C LEU A 161 13.43 -24.25 3.33
N GLY A 162 13.56 -24.38 2.01
CA GLY A 162 14.10 -23.33 1.14
C GLY A 162 13.34 -22.01 1.25
N ASP A 163 12.03 -22.07 1.18
CA ASP A 163 11.14 -20.91 1.35
C ASP A 163 11.29 -20.27 2.74
N SER A 164 11.46 -21.11 3.77
CA SER A 164 11.70 -20.64 5.13
C SER A 164 13.06 -19.94 5.26
N LEU A 165 14.08 -20.46 4.59
CA LEU A 165 15.40 -19.86 4.49
C LEU A 165 15.35 -18.50 3.79
N LEU A 166 14.66 -18.38 2.65
CA LEU A 166 14.49 -17.12 1.94
C LEU A 166 13.78 -16.07 2.80
N ARG A 167 12.70 -16.44 3.48
CA ARG A 167 12.01 -15.56 4.45
C ARG A 167 12.89 -15.16 5.63
N GLY A 168 13.67 -16.09 6.15
CA GLY A 168 14.61 -15.85 7.24
C GLY A 168 15.69 -14.85 6.84
N TYR A 169 16.33 -15.10 5.70
CA TYR A 169 17.38 -14.25 5.17
C TYR A 169 16.85 -12.86 4.82
N GLY A 170 15.73 -12.76 4.09
CA GLY A 170 15.12 -11.48 3.73
C GLY A 170 14.81 -10.59 4.93
N ARG A 171 14.24 -11.16 6.00
CA ARG A 171 14.02 -10.44 7.27
C ARG A 171 15.31 -10.02 7.94
N TRP A 172 16.31 -10.89 7.92
CA TRP A 172 17.59 -10.63 8.56
C TRP A 172 18.37 -9.51 7.85
N ILE A 173 18.53 -9.59 6.52
CA ILE A 173 19.29 -8.59 5.75
C ILE A 173 18.61 -7.23 5.80
N SER A 174 17.26 -7.20 5.79
CA SER A 174 16.49 -5.96 5.97
C SER A 174 16.73 -5.32 7.32
N ARG A 175 16.88 -6.11 8.39
CA ARG A 175 17.23 -5.61 9.72
C ARG A 175 18.68 -5.11 9.80
N GLN A 176 19.60 -5.77 9.10
CA GLN A 176 20.99 -5.31 9.06
C GLN A 176 21.07 -3.96 8.36
N LEU A 177 20.49 -3.85 7.16
CA LEU A 177 20.51 -2.60 6.40
C LEU A 177 19.75 -1.49 7.11
N GLY A 178 18.60 -1.79 7.73
CA GLY A 178 17.90 -0.86 8.62
C GLY A 178 17.66 0.51 7.98
N THR A 179 18.20 1.57 8.58
CA THR A 179 18.08 2.94 8.07
C THR A 179 19.11 3.31 7.00
N LEU A 180 20.04 2.40 6.66
CA LEU A 180 21.06 2.65 5.64
C LEU A 180 20.49 2.61 4.23
N GLY A 181 19.43 1.82 4.02
CA GLY A 181 18.89 1.58 2.70
C GLY A 181 17.72 0.60 2.66
N THR A 182 17.29 0.31 1.45
CA THR A 182 16.11 -0.52 1.16
C THR A 182 16.54 -1.85 0.54
N VAL A 183 15.85 -2.94 0.89
CA VAL A 183 16.13 -4.29 0.34
C VAL A 183 15.01 -4.72 -0.60
N TYR A 184 15.44 -5.31 -1.70
CA TYR A 184 14.61 -5.86 -2.76
C TYR A 184 14.97 -7.34 -2.96
N ARG A 185 13.99 -8.18 -3.30
CA ARG A 185 14.20 -9.53 -3.82
C ARG A 185 13.89 -9.55 -5.31
N LEU A 186 14.84 -9.98 -6.12
CA LEU A 186 14.66 -10.01 -7.57
C LEU A 186 13.94 -11.28 -8.03
N GLY A 187 14.20 -12.39 -7.33
CA GLY A 187 13.70 -13.71 -7.63
C GLY A 187 14.67 -14.76 -7.08
N GLY A 188 14.22 -16.01 -6.96
CA GLY A 188 15.08 -17.11 -6.49
C GLY A 188 15.77 -16.78 -5.15
N ASP A 189 17.10 -16.82 -5.18
CA ASP A 189 18.04 -16.54 -4.10
C ASP A 189 18.73 -15.16 -4.20
N GLU A 190 18.25 -14.28 -5.09
CA GLU A 190 18.88 -12.99 -5.38
C GLU A 190 18.20 -11.82 -4.67
N TYR A 191 19.02 -11.00 -4.01
CA TYR A 191 18.62 -9.80 -3.29
C TYR A 191 19.44 -8.60 -3.76
N VAL A 192 18.83 -7.42 -3.72
CA VAL A 192 19.51 -6.14 -3.97
C VAL A 192 19.26 -5.20 -2.80
N GLY A 193 20.31 -4.53 -2.33
CA GLY A 193 20.21 -3.40 -1.42
C GLY A 193 20.50 -2.10 -2.15
N VAL A 194 19.67 -1.07 -1.95
CA VAL A 194 19.93 0.31 -2.41
C VAL A 194 20.23 1.17 -1.20
N ILE A 195 21.41 1.80 -1.18
CA ILE A 195 21.99 2.49 -0.04
C ILE A 195 21.99 3.98 -0.32
N THR A 196 21.19 4.73 0.44
CA THR A 196 21.03 6.18 0.26
C THR A 196 21.48 6.97 1.49
N SER A 197 21.96 6.29 2.53
CA SER A 197 22.47 6.93 3.74
C SER A 197 23.82 7.62 3.49
N ALA A 198 23.85 8.94 3.70
CA ALA A 198 25.06 9.76 3.62
C ALA A 198 26.06 9.52 4.77
N VAL A 199 25.77 8.61 5.71
CA VAL A 199 26.58 8.40 6.92
C VAL A 199 27.80 7.51 6.66
N LEU A 200 27.79 6.68 5.60
CA LEU A 200 28.89 5.76 5.30
C LEU A 200 29.52 6.09 3.94
N THR A 201 30.84 6.21 3.92
CA THR A 201 31.62 6.20 2.67
C THR A 201 31.57 4.81 2.01
N PRO A 202 31.83 4.69 0.69
CA PRO A 202 31.85 3.39 0.01
C PRO A 202 32.78 2.37 0.69
N ALA A 203 33.96 2.81 1.15
CA ALA A 203 34.92 1.94 1.83
C ALA A 203 34.45 1.46 3.21
N GLU A 204 33.77 2.31 3.98
CA GLU A 204 33.16 1.93 5.26
C GLU A 204 32.00 0.96 5.06
N PHE A 205 31.16 1.23 4.07
CA PHE A 205 30.04 0.35 3.75
C PHE A 205 30.53 -1.02 3.24
N TYR A 206 31.62 -1.07 2.45
CA TYR A 206 32.23 -2.34 2.04
C TYR A 206 32.65 -3.21 3.24
N ARG A 207 33.35 -2.61 4.22
CA ARG A 207 33.72 -3.32 5.46
C ARG A 207 32.49 -3.76 6.24
N TRP A 208 31.51 -2.88 6.38
CA TRP A 208 30.26 -3.15 7.07
C TRP A 208 29.52 -4.35 6.44
N VAL A 209 29.44 -4.40 5.11
CA VAL A 209 28.79 -5.48 4.36
C VAL A 209 29.48 -6.81 4.62
N HIS A 210 30.81 -6.83 4.54
CA HIS A 210 31.60 -8.04 4.70
C HIS A 210 31.32 -8.73 6.06
N ASP A 211 31.16 -7.94 7.12
CA ASP A 211 30.94 -8.46 8.47
C ASP A 211 29.49 -8.86 8.76
N ARG A 212 28.53 -8.25 8.04
CA ARG A 212 27.10 -8.29 8.41
C ARG A 212 26.15 -8.89 7.38
N VAL A 213 26.59 -9.16 6.15
CA VAL A 213 25.74 -9.73 5.08
C VAL A 213 25.86 -11.25 4.96
N GLN A 214 26.88 -11.84 5.59
CA GLN A 214 26.96 -13.30 5.75
C GLN A 214 26.04 -13.79 6.90
N PRO A 215 25.05 -14.67 6.63
CA PRO A 215 24.15 -15.17 7.67
C PRO A 215 24.90 -16.13 8.60
N GLN A 216 24.84 -15.86 9.91
CA GLN A 216 25.49 -16.69 10.94
C GLN A 216 24.58 -17.79 11.50
N PHE A 217 23.30 -17.79 11.12
CA PHE A 217 22.27 -18.67 11.70
C PHE A 217 21.88 -19.83 10.77
N ILE A 218 22.62 -20.04 9.67
CA ILE A 218 22.33 -21.10 8.69
C ILE A 218 23.65 -21.80 8.32
N ASP A 219 23.79 -23.03 8.76
CA ASP A 219 24.96 -23.85 8.42
C ASP A 219 24.98 -24.20 6.93
N GLY A 220 26.16 -24.06 6.32
CA GLY A 220 26.40 -24.48 4.93
C GLY A 220 25.88 -23.53 3.86
N VAL A 221 25.21 -22.42 4.22
CA VAL A 221 24.80 -21.37 3.27
C VAL A 221 25.74 -20.17 3.37
N ARG A 222 26.26 -19.74 2.23
CA ARG A 222 27.12 -18.56 2.11
C ARG A 222 26.47 -17.52 1.23
N VAL A 223 27.01 -16.31 1.28
CA VAL A 223 26.52 -15.20 0.46
C VAL A 223 27.63 -14.63 -0.38
N SER A 224 27.44 -14.65 -1.69
CA SER A 224 28.26 -13.88 -2.62
C SER A 224 27.61 -12.53 -2.82
N PHE A 225 28.43 -11.47 -2.81
CA PHE A 225 27.93 -10.12 -3.03
C PHE A 225 28.90 -9.29 -3.88
N GLY A 226 28.36 -8.26 -4.51
CA GLY A 226 29.08 -7.29 -5.30
C GLY A 226 28.43 -5.94 -5.16
N MET A 227 29.24 -4.89 -5.18
CA MET A 227 28.79 -3.54 -4.85
C MET A 227 29.20 -2.58 -5.95
N ALA A 228 28.40 -1.54 -6.18
CA ALA A 228 28.76 -0.43 -7.05
C ALA A 228 28.19 0.88 -6.48
N TRP A 229 28.87 1.99 -6.71
CA TRP A 229 28.48 3.31 -6.21
C TRP A 229 28.23 4.29 -7.35
N ARG A 230 27.37 5.29 -7.11
CA ARG A 230 26.89 6.24 -8.14
C ARG A 230 28.01 6.92 -8.93
N ASP A 231 29.15 7.19 -8.30
CA ASP A 231 30.30 7.84 -8.93
C ASP A 231 31.05 6.92 -9.93
N GLU A 232 30.82 5.61 -9.88
CA GLU A 232 31.47 4.66 -10.78
C GLU A 232 30.82 4.63 -12.18
N HIS A 233 29.56 5.04 -12.32
CA HIS A 233 28.89 5.09 -13.61
C HIS A 233 27.67 6.04 -13.63
N PRO A 234 27.51 6.89 -14.68
CA PRO A 234 26.41 7.88 -14.75
C PRO A 234 25.02 7.28 -14.95
N ARG A 235 24.91 6.12 -15.62
CA ARG A 235 23.63 5.40 -15.82
C ARG A 235 23.41 4.36 -14.73
N VAL A 236 22.23 4.38 -14.12
CA VAL A 236 21.91 3.51 -12.98
C VAL A 236 21.79 2.03 -13.36
N SER A 237 21.28 1.74 -14.56
CA SER A 237 21.21 0.37 -15.09
C SER A 237 22.60 -0.30 -15.18
N GLU A 238 23.63 0.46 -15.53
CA GLU A 238 25.01 -0.05 -15.62
C GLU A 238 25.65 -0.22 -14.23
N LEU A 239 25.25 0.56 -13.22
CA LEU A 239 25.68 0.33 -11.83
C LEU A 239 25.18 -1.00 -11.29
N LEU A 240 23.91 -1.33 -11.53
CA LEU A 240 23.36 -2.64 -11.17
C LEU A 240 24.13 -3.77 -11.86
N ARG A 241 24.43 -3.63 -13.15
CA ARG A 241 25.22 -4.62 -13.91
C ARG A 241 26.64 -4.76 -13.37
N LEU A 242 27.26 -3.67 -12.95
CA LEU A 242 28.60 -3.68 -12.36
C LEU A 242 28.61 -4.43 -11.01
N ALA A 243 27.61 -4.17 -10.16
CA ALA A 243 27.46 -4.86 -8.88
C ALA A 243 27.20 -6.36 -9.09
N ASP A 244 26.33 -6.73 -10.03
CA ASP A 244 26.06 -8.11 -10.42
C ASP A 244 27.32 -8.81 -10.94
N ALA A 245 28.07 -8.18 -11.86
CA ALA A 245 29.31 -8.74 -12.38
C ALA A 245 30.35 -9.01 -11.27
N ARG A 246 30.49 -8.09 -10.30
CA ARG A 246 31.38 -8.25 -9.14
C ARG A 246 30.92 -9.40 -8.22
N MET A 247 29.62 -9.53 -8.00
CA MET A 247 29.02 -10.62 -7.24
C MET A 247 29.31 -11.96 -7.89
N TYR A 248 29.11 -12.04 -9.21
CA TYR A 248 29.37 -13.25 -9.99
C TYR A 248 30.84 -13.66 -9.95
N GLN A 249 31.77 -12.70 -10.05
CA GLN A 249 33.20 -12.97 -9.91
C GLN A 249 33.55 -13.55 -8.54
N ALA A 250 32.99 -12.98 -7.46
CA ALA A 250 33.17 -13.50 -6.10
C ALA A 250 32.63 -14.93 -5.95
N LYS A 251 31.46 -15.21 -6.53
CA LYS A 251 30.83 -16.54 -6.54
C LYS A 251 31.69 -17.57 -7.28
N MET A 252 32.26 -17.21 -8.43
CA MET A 252 33.13 -18.10 -9.21
C MET A 252 34.44 -18.39 -8.50
N ALA A 253 35.10 -17.38 -7.93
CA ALA A 253 36.35 -17.57 -7.19
C ALA A 253 36.19 -18.60 -6.06
N ARG A 254 35.09 -18.51 -5.29
CA ARG A 254 34.79 -19.46 -4.21
C ARG A 254 34.50 -20.87 -4.70
N ARG A 255 33.82 -20.99 -5.85
CA ARG A 255 33.54 -22.30 -6.45
C ARG A 255 34.85 -23.00 -6.86
N THR A 256 35.78 -22.26 -7.44
CA THR A 256 37.11 -22.76 -7.80
C THR A 256 37.90 -23.21 -6.57
N THR A 257 37.96 -22.39 -5.51
CA THR A 257 38.64 -22.77 -4.25
C THR A 257 38.04 -24.05 -3.65
N ARG A 258 36.70 -24.16 -3.60
CA ARG A 258 36.03 -25.35 -3.07
C ARG A 258 36.35 -26.63 -3.84
N LEU A 259 36.51 -26.54 -5.16
CA LEU A 259 36.88 -27.68 -5.99
C LEU A 259 38.35 -28.09 -5.79
N ALA A 260 39.22 -27.12 -5.48
CA ALA A 260 40.63 -27.41 -5.16
C ALA A 260 40.79 -28.09 -3.78
N ASP A 261 39.91 -27.78 -2.82
CA ASP A 261 39.96 -28.31 -1.44
C ASP A 261 39.15 -29.61 -1.25
N ALA A 262 38.47 -30.12 -2.28
CA ALA A 262 37.70 -31.36 -2.18
C ALA A 262 38.63 -32.59 -2.14
N PRO A 263 38.50 -33.50 -1.14
CA PRO A 263 39.31 -34.72 -1.11
C PRO A 263 39.00 -35.59 -2.34
N ALA A 264 40.07 -36.14 -2.93
CA ALA A 264 40.04 -37.01 -4.12
C ALA A 264 39.27 -38.32 -3.88
#